data_AF-A0A428RIM1-F1
#
_entry.id   AF-A0A428RIM1-F1
#
_cell.length_a   1.000
_cell.length_b   1.000
_cell.length_c   1.000
_cell.angle_alpha   90.00
_cell.angle_beta   90.00
_cell.angle_gamma   90.00
#
_symmetry.space_group_name_H-M   'P 1'
#
loop_
_entity.id
_entity.type
_entity.pdbx_description
1 polymer ?
#
loop_
_entity_poly.entity_id
_entity_poly.type
_entity_poly.pdbx_seq_one_letter_code
_entity_poly.pdbx_strand_id
1 'polypeptide(L)'
;MPALRDVETNPRTWASSATPKKKPGPRKKPYKDRKFTASTAIRRQERSYSDEKKEEVIMWLIHHRVQRLGEWKPPSLRDAEKHFKIPKSTIADWNEFRESHISNQQRRYASQWPDLEEKLYSLFLERREKQQIVTTAWFRLKARLAFRELYPDVPWPGWSPDQLVD
;
A
#
# COMPACT_ATOMS: atom_id res chain seq x y z
N MET A 1 -10.92 -51.72 -16.55
CA MET A 1 -11.54 -50.41 -16.81
C MET A 1 -12.64 -50.15 -15.78
N PRO A 2 -12.35 -49.52 -14.63
CA PRO A 2 -13.41 -49.09 -13.71
C PRO A 2 -13.87 -47.68 -14.06
N ALA A 3 -15.19 -47.51 -14.02
CA ALA A 3 -15.96 -46.35 -14.47
C ALA A 3 -15.55 -45.02 -13.84
N LEU A 4 -15.63 -43.95 -14.64
CA LEU A 4 -15.56 -42.56 -14.17
C LEU A 4 -16.55 -42.38 -13.03
N ARG A 5 -16.04 -41.96 -11.86
CA ARG A 5 -16.87 -41.40 -10.81
C ARG A 5 -17.32 -40.03 -11.28
N ASP A 6 -18.63 -39.83 -11.39
CA ASP A 6 -19.22 -38.52 -11.57
C ASP A 6 -18.74 -37.60 -10.44
N VAL A 7 -17.85 -36.68 -10.78
CA VAL A 7 -17.43 -35.63 -9.85
C VAL A 7 -18.62 -34.72 -9.70
N GLU A 8 -19.24 -34.78 -8.52
CA GLU A 8 -20.31 -33.89 -8.07
C GLU A 8 -20.03 -32.45 -8.55
N THR A 9 -20.80 -32.00 -9.52
CA THR A 9 -20.98 -30.58 -9.80
C THR A 9 -21.58 -30.00 -8.53
N ASN A 10 -20.77 -29.45 -7.63
CA ASN A 10 -21.27 -28.70 -6.47
C ASN A 10 -22.13 -27.55 -7.04
N PRO A 11 -23.47 -27.67 -7.05
CA PRO A 11 -24.31 -26.64 -7.55
C PRO A 11 -24.55 -25.77 -6.34
N ARG A 12 -23.57 -24.94 -5.98
CA ARG A 12 -23.86 -23.80 -5.12
C ARG A 12 -24.71 -22.85 -5.96
N THR A 13 -25.96 -23.24 -6.16
CA THR A 13 -27.07 -22.38 -6.51
C THR A 13 -27.03 -21.27 -5.47
N TRP A 14 -26.68 -20.06 -5.92
CA TRP A 14 -26.94 -18.86 -5.13
C TRP A 14 -28.44 -18.60 -5.22
N ALA A 15 -29.24 -19.51 -4.66
CA ALA A 15 -30.46 -19.09 -4.00
C ALA A 15 -29.97 -18.08 -2.97
N SER A 16 -30.08 -16.81 -3.36
CA SER A 16 -29.64 -15.66 -2.59
C SER A 16 -30.50 -15.66 -1.34
N SER A 17 -30.11 -16.45 -0.33
CA SER A 17 -30.52 -16.23 1.04
C SER A 17 -29.85 -14.92 1.43
N ALA A 18 -30.47 -13.82 0.98
CA ALA A 18 -30.08 -12.48 1.33
C ALA A 18 -30.11 -12.47 2.86
N THR A 19 -28.92 -12.55 3.47
CA THR A 19 -28.80 -12.47 4.92
C THR A 19 -29.53 -11.20 5.31
N PRO A 20 -30.51 -11.27 6.23
CA PRO A 20 -31.33 -10.12 6.55
C PRO A 20 -30.41 -8.95 6.90
N LYS A 21 -30.63 -7.79 6.27
CA LYS A 21 -29.81 -6.59 6.50
C LYS A 21 -29.72 -6.36 7.99
N LYS A 22 -28.50 -6.28 8.52
CA LYS A 22 -28.29 -5.94 9.93
C LYS A 22 -29.02 -4.62 10.19
N LYS A 23 -29.81 -4.57 11.27
CA LYS A 23 -30.49 -3.35 11.68
C LYS A 23 -29.45 -2.23 11.82
N PRO A 24 -29.76 -0.99 11.41
CA PRO A 24 -28.87 0.14 11.59
C PRO A 24 -28.36 0.17 13.03
N GLY A 25 -27.06 0.44 13.20
CA GLY A 25 -26.48 0.58 14.53
C GLY A 25 -27.19 1.68 15.33
N PRO A 26 -27.07 1.67 16.67
CA PRO A 26 -27.61 2.73 17.51
C PRO A 26 -27.18 4.11 17.00
N ARG A 27 -28.11 5.08 17.01
CA ARG A 27 -27.79 6.45 16.64
C ARG A 27 -26.68 6.97 17.57
N LYS A 28 -25.73 7.71 16.99
CA LYS A 28 -24.66 8.35 17.78
C LYS A 28 -25.31 9.19 18.88
N LYS A 29 -24.78 9.10 20.10
CA LYS A 29 -25.24 9.92 21.24
C LYS A 29 -25.25 11.41 20.87
N PRO A 30 -26.19 12.23 21.38
CA PRO A 30 -26.13 13.67 21.19
C PRO A 30 -24.88 14.24 21.87
N TYR A 31 -24.38 15.39 21.42
CA TYR A 31 -23.11 15.96 21.90
C TYR A 31 -23.05 16.12 23.42
N LYS A 32 -24.18 16.41 24.08
CA LYS A 32 -24.31 16.53 25.54
C LYS A 32 -23.97 15.25 26.29
N ASP A 33 -24.24 14.09 25.68
CA ASP A 33 -24.08 12.77 26.32
C ASP A 33 -22.79 12.06 25.86
N ARG A 34 -21.97 12.72 25.02
CA ARG A 34 -20.67 12.20 24.60
C ARG A 34 -19.63 12.58 25.64
N LYS A 35 -18.85 11.61 26.11
CA LYS A 35 -17.65 11.89 26.91
C LYS A 35 -16.67 12.68 26.03
N PHE A 36 -16.37 13.91 26.42
CA PHE A 36 -15.33 14.70 25.76
C PHE A 36 -13.96 14.14 26.11
N THR A 37 -13.14 13.89 25.08
CA THR A 37 -11.72 13.56 25.21
C THR A 37 -10.94 14.63 24.46
N ALA A 38 -10.19 15.44 25.20
CA ALA A 38 -9.33 16.46 24.61
C ALA A 38 -8.27 15.78 23.73
N SER A 39 -8.10 16.25 22.50
CA SER A 39 -6.94 15.87 21.69
C SER A 39 -5.68 16.46 22.32
N THR A 40 -4.58 15.72 22.28
CA THR A 40 -3.27 16.28 22.61
C THR A 40 -2.95 17.45 21.69
N ALA A 41 -2.26 18.47 22.22
CA ALA A 41 -1.81 19.60 21.40
C ALA A 41 -0.96 19.10 20.23
N ILE A 42 -1.18 19.68 19.04
CA ILE A 42 -0.39 19.36 17.84
C ILE A 42 1.05 19.80 18.11
N ARG A 43 1.95 18.82 18.30
CA ARG A 43 3.36 19.08 18.63
C ARG A 43 4.15 19.65 17.46
N ARG A 44 3.79 19.27 16.24
CA ARG A 44 4.48 19.64 15.00
C ARG A 44 3.48 19.75 13.86
N GLN A 45 3.61 20.78 13.03
CA GLN A 45 2.89 20.81 11.75
C GLN A 45 3.60 19.87 10.77
N GLU A 46 2.92 18.79 10.39
CA GLU A 46 3.41 17.87 9.36
C GLU A 46 2.98 18.41 7.99
N ARG A 47 3.96 18.64 7.10
CA ARG A 47 3.71 19.02 5.71
C ARG A 47 4.33 17.96 4.81
N SER A 48 3.51 17.44 3.90
CA SER A 48 3.94 16.54 2.84
C SER A 48 3.91 17.31 1.53
N TYR A 49 5.01 17.26 0.78
CA TYR A 49 5.14 17.90 -0.51
C TYR A 49 5.17 16.83 -1.60
N SER A 50 4.35 16.99 -2.64
CA SER A 50 4.37 16.10 -3.81
C SER A 50 5.71 16.20 -4.53
N ASP A 51 6.08 15.17 -5.28
CA ASP A 51 7.32 15.18 -6.05
C ASP A 51 7.31 16.26 -7.13
N GLU A 52 6.16 16.51 -7.77
CA GLU A 52 5.94 17.66 -8.67
C GLU A 52 6.30 19.00 -8.01
N LYS A 53 5.94 19.17 -6.73
CA LYS A 53 6.26 20.40 -6.00
C LYS A 53 7.76 20.52 -5.71
N LYS A 54 8.42 19.40 -5.42
CA LYS A 54 9.89 19.37 -5.23
C LYS A 54 10.60 19.72 -6.54
N GLU A 55 10.14 19.16 -7.65
CA GLU A 55 10.67 19.44 -8.99
C GLU A 55 10.48 20.90 -9.37
N GLU A 56 9.29 21.48 -9.13
CA GLU A 56 9.04 22.92 -9.34
C GLU A 56 10.04 23.80 -8.58
N VAL A 57 10.34 23.47 -7.32
CA VAL A 57 11.29 24.21 -6.49
C VAL A 57 12.72 24.08 -7.04
N ILE A 58 13.13 22.87 -7.42
CA ILE A 58 14.46 22.62 -8.00
C ILE A 58 14.62 23.34 -9.34
N MET A 59 13.62 23.23 -10.22
CA MET A 59 13.59 23.93 -11.50
C MET A 59 13.67 25.44 -11.31
N TRP A 60 12.95 25.98 -10.32
CA TRP A 60 13.03 27.40 -9.98
C TRP A 60 14.43 27.80 -9.51
N LEU A 61 15.09 27.01 -8.67
CA LEU A 61 16.47 27.29 -8.23
C LEU A 61 17.48 27.30 -9.38
N ILE A 62 17.29 26.46 -10.40
CA ILE A 62 18.18 26.33 -11.56
C ILE A 62 17.95 27.47 -12.57
N HIS A 63 16.69 27.72 -12.92
CA HIS A 63 16.34 28.54 -14.07
C HIS A 63 15.99 29.99 -13.69
N HIS A 64 15.47 30.22 -12.49
CA HIS A 64 15.10 31.57 -12.09
C HIS A 64 16.34 32.44 -11.85
N ARG A 65 16.16 33.76 -11.87
CA ARG A 65 17.22 34.73 -11.59
C ARG A 65 16.65 35.86 -10.74
N VAL A 66 17.41 36.29 -9.74
CA VAL A 66 17.03 37.35 -8.81
C VAL A 66 18.04 38.49 -8.96
N GLN A 67 17.54 39.71 -9.10
CA GLN A 67 18.39 40.89 -9.18
C GLN A 67 18.92 41.25 -7.79
N ARG A 68 20.24 41.37 -7.65
CA ARG A 68 20.92 41.79 -6.42
C ARG A 68 22.06 42.72 -6.76
N LEU A 69 22.05 43.93 -6.18
CA LEU A 69 23.08 44.95 -6.41
C LEU A 69 23.29 45.26 -7.91
N GLY A 70 22.20 45.27 -8.69
CA GLY A 70 22.23 45.53 -10.13
C GLY A 70 22.54 44.32 -11.01
N GLU A 71 23.03 43.20 -10.45
CA GLU A 71 23.38 42.00 -11.20
C GLU A 71 22.30 40.91 -11.10
N TRP A 72 22.11 40.15 -12.17
CA TRP A 72 21.24 38.98 -12.19
C TRP A 72 21.97 37.74 -11.67
N LYS A 73 21.57 37.25 -10.50
CA LYS A 73 22.20 36.08 -9.85
C LYS A 73 21.21 34.92 -9.72
N PRO A 74 21.69 33.67 -9.63
CA PRO A 74 20.85 32.56 -9.22
C PRO A 74 20.18 32.82 -7.86
N PRO A 75 18.94 32.36 -7.65
CA PRO A 75 18.26 32.51 -6.38
C PRO A 75 18.99 31.77 -5.26
N SER A 76 18.95 32.33 -4.06
CA SER A 76 19.40 31.63 -2.85
C SER A 76 18.32 30.70 -2.32
N LEU A 77 18.69 29.71 -1.51
CA LEU A 77 17.75 28.90 -0.73
C LEU A 77 16.82 29.74 0.14
N ARG A 78 17.29 30.90 0.64
CA ARG A 78 16.46 31.86 1.37
C ARG A 78 15.41 32.53 0.50
N ASP A 79 15.69 32.72 -0.79
CA ASP A 79 14.73 33.27 -1.74
C ASP A 79 13.65 32.23 -2.05
N ALA A 80 14.05 30.98 -2.24
CA ALA A 80 13.12 29.86 -2.42
C ALA A 80 12.21 29.66 -1.18
N GLU A 81 12.77 29.75 0.03
CA GLU A 81 12.00 29.70 1.27
C GLU A 81 10.93 30.80 1.32
N LYS A 82 11.29 32.03 0.94
CA LYS A 82 10.35 33.15 0.89
C LYS A 82 9.29 32.98 -0.21
N HIS A 83 9.68 32.44 -1.36
CA HIS A 83 8.79 32.26 -2.51
C HIS A 83 7.78 31.13 -2.28
N PHE A 84 8.27 29.94 -1.91
CA PHE A 84 7.44 28.73 -1.76
C PHE A 84 6.87 28.52 -0.35
N LYS A 85 7.34 29.28 0.65
CA LYS A 85 6.97 29.12 2.07
C LYS A 85 7.27 27.70 2.60
N ILE A 86 8.40 27.17 2.16
CA ILE A 86 8.95 25.87 2.58
C ILE A 86 10.22 26.15 3.38
N PRO A 87 10.44 25.48 4.53
CA PRO A 87 11.63 25.71 5.34
C PRO A 87 12.91 25.51 4.54
N LYS A 88 13.90 26.40 4.76
CA LYS A 88 15.20 26.33 4.07
C LYS A 88 15.87 24.96 4.16
N SER A 89 15.79 24.28 5.31
CA SER A 89 16.39 22.95 5.51
C SER A 89 15.80 21.92 4.55
N THR A 90 14.48 21.89 4.41
CA THR A 90 13.78 20.98 3.50
C THR A 90 14.17 21.22 2.04
N ILE A 91 14.29 22.49 1.63
CA ILE A 91 14.73 22.85 0.28
C ILE A 91 16.20 22.46 0.06
N ALA A 92 17.06 22.62 1.09
CA ALA A 92 18.46 22.23 1.03
C ALA A 92 18.60 20.73 0.79
N ASP A 93 17.88 19.91 1.54
CA ASP A 93 17.86 18.45 1.38
C ASP A 93 17.45 18.07 -0.05
N TRP A 94 16.37 18.65 -0.59
CA TRP A 94 15.94 18.36 -1.97
C TRP A 94 16.96 18.78 -3.02
N ASN A 95 17.65 19.90 -2.80
CA ASN A 95 18.66 20.39 -3.73
C ASN A 95 19.95 19.55 -3.71
N GLU A 96 20.29 18.95 -2.57
CA GLU A 96 21.39 18.00 -2.42
C GLU A 96 21.09 16.70 -3.18
N PHE A 97 19.88 16.17 -3.02
CA PHE A 97 19.43 14.93 -3.66
C PHE A 97 18.71 15.16 -5.00
N ARG A 98 18.89 16.31 -5.65
CA ARG A 98 18.10 16.70 -6.83
C ARG A 98 18.27 15.75 -8.02
N GLU A 99 19.45 15.13 -8.15
CA GLU A 99 19.75 14.18 -9.21
C GLU A 99 19.18 12.78 -8.93
N SER A 100 19.00 12.42 -7.65
CA SER A 100 18.43 11.12 -7.26
C SER A 100 16.91 11.10 -7.23
N HIS A 101 16.26 12.25 -6.99
CA HIS A 101 14.80 12.39 -6.93
C HIS A 101 14.10 12.15 -8.27
N ILE A 102 14.81 12.31 -9.40
CA ILE A 102 14.26 12.07 -10.74
C ILE A 102 14.05 10.57 -11.00
N SER A 103 14.69 9.70 -10.23
CA SER A 103 14.35 8.29 -10.27
C SER A 103 13.02 8.09 -9.55
N ASN A 104 11.95 8.06 -10.34
CA ASN A 104 10.72 7.37 -10.00
C ASN A 104 11.10 5.90 -9.85
N GLN A 105 11.73 5.59 -8.71
CA GLN A 105 12.05 4.25 -8.27
C GLN A 105 10.69 3.67 -7.92
N GLN A 106 9.90 3.36 -8.96
CA GLN A 106 8.73 2.51 -8.87
C GLN A 106 9.18 1.41 -7.95
N ARG A 107 8.58 1.37 -6.74
CA ARG A 107 8.93 0.37 -5.73
C ARG A 107 8.78 -0.94 -6.46
N ARG A 108 9.90 -1.51 -6.91
CA ARG A 108 9.87 -2.74 -7.69
C ARG A 108 9.30 -3.72 -6.70
N TYR A 109 8.08 -4.18 -6.96
CA TYR A 109 7.46 -5.20 -6.12
C TYR A 109 8.36 -6.43 -6.23
N ALA A 110 9.22 -6.60 -5.25
CA ALA A 110 10.01 -7.79 -5.08
C ALA A 110 9.15 -8.73 -4.25
N SER A 111 8.54 -9.71 -4.92
CA SER A 111 7.83 -10.77 -4.22
C SER A 111 8.82 -11.44 -3.27
N GLN A 112 8.48 -11.52 -1.99
CA GLN A 112 9.33 -12.18 -1.00
C GLN A 112 9.40 -13.69 -1.23
N TRP A 113 8.47 -14.24 -2.02
CA TRP A 113 8.32 -15.67 -2.28
C TRP A 113 8.07 -15.91 -3.78
N PRO A 114 9.07 -15.65 -4.64
CA PRO A 114 8.90 -15.73 -6.10
C PRO A 114 8.47 -17.13 -6.55
N ASP A 115 9.08 -18.18 -6.01
CA ASP A 115 8.77 -19.58 -6.37
C ASP A 115 7.34 -19.97 -5.93
N LEU A 116 6.87 -19.43 -4.80
CA LEU A 116 5.51 -19.64 -4.34
C LEU A 116 4.49 -18.99 -5.29
N GLU A 117 4.77 -17.76 -5.72
CA GLU A 117 3.92 -17.02 -6.63
C GLU A 117 3.84 -17.69 -8.00
N GLU A 118 4.98 -18.17 -8.52
CA GLU A 118 5.03 -18.94 -9.76
C GLU A 118 4.19 -20.23 -9.67
N LYS A 119 4.33 -20.98 -8.58
CA LYS A 119 3.55 -22.19 -8.34
C LYS A 119 2.05 -21.91 -8.15
N LEU A 120 1.69 -20.80 -7.52
CA LEU A 120 0.28 -20.42 -7.39
C LEU A 120 -0.31 -19.98 -8.73
N TYR A 121 0.50 -19.31 -9.55
CA TYR A 121 0.09 -18.86 -10.88
C TYR A 121 -0.16 -20.04 -11.82
N SER A 122 0.69 -21.08 -11.81
CA SER A 122 0.46 -22.30 -12.60
C SER A 122 -0.83 -23.01 -12.18
N LEU A 123 -1.05 -23.21 -10.87
CA LEU A 123 -2.29 -23.80 -10.33
C LEU A 123 -3.53 -22.98 -10.70
N PHE A 124 -3.41 -21.65 -10.79
CA PHE A 124 -4.47 -20.77 -11.23
C PHE A 124 -4.80 -20.97 -12.71
N LEU A 125 -3.79 -21.04 -13.58
CA LEU A 125 -3.96 -21.27 -15.01
C LEU A 125 -4.63 -22.61 -15.29
N GLU A 126 -4.17 -23.71 -14.67
CA GLU A 126 -4.79 -25.03 -14.81
C GLU A 126 -6.28 -25.03 -14.40
N ARG A 127 -6.60 -24.27 -13.34
CA ARG A 127 -7.99 -24.17 -12.86
C ARG A 127 -8.85 -23.31 -13.78
N ARG A 128 -8.27 -22.28 -14.39
CA ARG A 128 -8.91 -21.42 -15.40
C ARG A 128 -9.16 -22.17 -16.70
N GLU A 129 -8.23 -23.01 -17.14
CA GLU A 129 -8.40 -23.89 -18.29
C GLU A 129 -9.59 -24.84 -18.07
N LYS A 130 -9.73 -25.37 -16.86
CA LYS A 130 -10.88 -26.19 -16.43
C LYS A 130 -12.16 -25.38 -16.19
N GLN A 131 -12.16 -24.07 -16.50
CA GLN A 131 -13.27 -23.13 -16.32
C GLN A 131 -13.87 -23.11 -14.89
N GLN A 132 -13.08 -23.47 -13.89
CA GLN A 132 -13.53 -23.48 -12.50
C GLN A 132 -13.36 -22.11 -11.86
N ILE A 133 -14.29 -21.74 -10.97
CA ILE A 133 -14.21 -20.49 -10.23
C ILE A 133 -13.03 -20.56 -9.24
N VAL A 134 -12.20 -19.53 -9.29
CA VAL A 134 -11.10 -19.28 -8.34
C VAL A 134 -11.64 -18.36 -7.25
N THR A 135 -11.86 -18.92 -6.06
CA THR A 135 -12.28 -18.14 -4.89
C THR A 135 -11.08 -17.74 -4.03
N THR A 136 -11.27 -16.72 -3.19
CA THR A 136 -10.24 -16.30 -2.20
C THR A 136 -9.87 -17.44 -1.24
N ALA A 137 -10.84 -18.25 -0.83
CA ALA A 137 -10.62 -19.41 0.03
C ALA A 137 -9.75 -20.47 -0.66
N TRP A 138 -10.03 -20.77 -1.93
CA TRP A 138 -9.22 -21.69 -2.72
C TRP A 138 -7.77 -21.19 -2.85
N PHE A 139 -7.58 -19.91 -3.18
CA PHE A 139 -6.25 -19.33 -3.36
C PHE A 139 -5.44 -19.35 -2.07
N ARG A 140 -6.07 -19.02 -0.92
CA ARG A 140 -5.43 -19.09 0.41
C ARG A 140 -5.04 -20.53 0.78
N LEU A 141 -5.93 -21.49 0.52
CA LEU A 141 -5.66 -22.89 0.81
C LEU A 141 -4.49 -23.41 -0.05
N LYS A 142 -4.49 -23.11 -1.36
CA LYS A 142 -3.40 -23.48 -2.26
C LYS A 142 -2.09 -22.79 -1.90
N ALA A 143 -2.12 -21.51 -1.50
CA ALA A 143 -0.92 -20.78 -1.05
C ALA A 143 -0.29 -21.44 0.19
N ARG A 144 -1.10 -21.83 1.18
CA ARG A 144 -0.59 -22.54 2.37
C ARG A 144 0.00 -23.90 2.04
N LEU A 145 -0.64 -24.67 1.14
CA LEU A 145 -0.13 -25.97 0.72
C LEU A 145 1.18 -25.83 -0.05
N ALA A 146 1.21 -24.94 -1.05
CA ALA A 146 2.40 -24.68 -1.86
C ALA A 146 3.57 -24.17 -1.01
N PHE A 147 3.31 -23.33 -0.01
CA PHE A 147 4.34 -22.84 0.90
C PHE A 147 4.92 -23.93 1.79
N ARG A 148 4.08 -24.80 2.36
CA ARG A 148 4.55 -25.95 3.15
C ARG A 148 5.43 -26.90 2.34
N GLU A 149 5.14 -27.02 1.05
CA GLU A 149 5.88 -27.89 0.14
C GLU A 149 7.23 -27.27 -0.29
N LEU A 150 7.25 -25.97 -0.58
CA LEU A 150 8.47 -25.27 -1.04
C LEU A 150 9.38 -24.83 0.11
N TYR A 151 8.81 -24.52 1.28
CA TYR A 151 9.52 -23.98 2.43
C TYR A 151 9.14 -24.75 3.70
N PRO A 152 9.52 -26.05 3.82
CA PRO A 152 9.14 -26.89 4.96
C PRO A 152 9.70 -26.40 6.29
N ASP A 153 10.89 -25.79 6.27
CA ASP A 153 11.59 -25.33 7.47
C ASP A 153 11.26 -23.88 7.87
N VAL A 154 10.51 -23.16 7.04
CA VAL A 154 10.15 -21.76 7.29
C VAL A 154 8.77 -21.70 7.91
N PRO A 155 8.59 -21.12 9.11
CA PRO A 155 7.27 -20.91 9.68
C PRO A 155 6.51 -19.87 8.84
N TRP A 156 5.22 -20.12 8.59
CA TRP A 156 4.39 -19.19 7.82
C TRP A 156 4.38 -17.80 8.50
N PRO A 157 4.62 -16.69 7.76
CA PRO A 157 4.68 -15.35 8.35
C PRO A 157 3.38 -15.01 9.09
N GLY A 158 3.47 -14.77 10.40
CA GLY A 158 2.31 -14.50 11.28
C GLY A 158 1.69 -15.74 11.93
N TRP A 159 2.29 -16.92 11.77
CA TRP A 159 1.97 -18.13 12.55
C TRP A 159 3.08 -18.36 13.58
N SER A 160 2.77 -18.11 14.86
CA SER A 160 3.62 -18.57 15.97
C SER A 160 3.02 -19.89 16.50
N PRO A 161 3.82 -20.95 16.69
CA PRO A 161 3.37 -22.20 17.31
C PRO A 161 2.79 -21.99 18.74
N ASP A 162 3.18 -20.91 19.42
CA ASP A 162 2.81 -20.60 20.80
C ASP A 162 1.41 -19.96 20.98
N GLN A 163 0.59 -19.87 19.93
CA GLN A 163 -0.76 -19.28 20.00
C GLN A 163 -1.90 -20.30 20.26
N LEU A 164 -1.56 -21.53 20.67
CA LEU A 164 -2.51 -22.55 21.10
C LEU A 164 -2.06 -23.18 22.43
N VAL A 165 -2.03 -22.36 23.47
CA VAL A 165 -2.21 -22.82 24.85
C VAL A 165 -3.17 -21.83 25.50
N ASP A 166 -4.45 -22.20 25.47
CA ASP A 166 -5.46 -22.03 26.53
C ASP A 166 -6.74 -22.79 26.13
#